data_AF-A0A2V6SP02-F1
#
_entry.id   AF-A0A2V6SP02-F1
#
_cell.length_a   1.000
_cell.length_b   1.000
_cell.length_c   1.000
_cell.angle_alpha   90.00
_cell.angle_beta   90.00
_cell.angle_gamma   90.00
#
_symmetry.space_group_name_H-M   'P 1'
#
loop_
_entity.id
_entity.type
_entity.pdbx_description
1 polymer ?
#
loop_
_entity_poly.entity_id
_entity_poly.type
_entity_poly.pdbx_seq_one_letter_code
_entity_poly.pdbx_strand_id
1 'polypeptide(L)'
;MDPTSPGFRDYWQETLEALARYPARPEIDVVPLRTTPFATLYGVRLTSVGAYRLFGYLSIPAGAGPFPAIYYSPKYQSVLEIIPQGTANLQRSRYITFSLAGRGQRNADSPYAAMFPGLLTERIDDAASYVFRSIVADSIRGLQFLLTRRELDATRLVVSGNDLALITAALAPGATHVVTAPALFYDTMALAPKTHAYPLEEINDYLRAFPAQAEAVRATLAHYDLRAFAPRVNATTLVIAGAPGTLLDRVTLAPLITALRGPVTVHESAQSLYKDGLVTERWMAAQ
;
A
#
# COMPACT_ATOMS: atom_id res chain seq x y z
N MET A 1 -14.46 6.36 -22.35
CA MET A 1 -15.17 5.35 -21.54
C MET A 1 -14.52 5.35 -20.17
N ASP A 2 -15.33 5.39 -19.11
CA ASP A 2 -14.83 5.22 -17.74
C ASP A 2 -14.23 3.80 -17.66
N PRO A 3 -12.92 3.63 -17.38
CA PRO A 3 -12.27 2.32 -17.32
C PRO A 3 -12.67 1.53 -16.07
N THR A 4 -13.58 2.06 -15.24
CA THR A 4 -14.06 1.37 -14.05
C THR A 4 -14.96 0.19 -14.41
N SER A 5 -14.67 -0.97 -13.81
CA SER A 5 -15.57 -2.13 -13.83
C SER A 5 -16.98 -1.72 -13.37
N PRO A 6 -18.06 -2.27 -13.95
CA PRO A 6 -19.40 -2.14 -13.38
C PRO A 6 -19.37 -2.46 -11.88
N GLY A 7 -19.91 -1.56 -11.05
CA GLY A 7 -19.93 -1.74 -9.59
C GLY A 7 -18.61 -1.43 -8.86
N PHE A 8 -17.55 -0.97 -9.52
CA PHE A 8 -16.29 -0.57 -8.86
C PHE A 8 -16.52 0.40 -7.70
N ARG A 9 -17.35 1.43 -7.91
CA ARG A 9 -17.62 2.46 -6.90
C ARG A 9 -18.32 1.85 -5.69
N ASP A 10 -19.36 1.06 -5.94
CA ASP A 10 -20.19 0.47 -4.89
C ASP A 10 -19.37 -0.55 -4.08
N TYR A 11 -18.58 -1.38 -4.74
CA TYR A 11 -17.68 -2.36 -4.12
C TYR A 11 -16.73 -1.73 -3.08
N TRP A 12 -16.09 -0.62 -3.44
CA TRP A 12 -15.18 0.10 -2.54
C TRP A 12 -15.93 0.93 -1.49
N GLN A 13 -17.09 1.50 -1.84
CA GLN A 13 -17.93 2.21 -0.88
C GLN A 13 -18.41 1.28 0.24
N GLU A 14 -18.89 0.08 -0.08
CA GLU A 14 -19.25 -0.95 0.90
C GLU A 14 -18.05 -1.32 1.79
N THR A 15 -16.84 -1.37 1.22
CA THR A 15 -15.62 -1.66 1.98
C THR A 15 -15.32 -0.56 3.00
N LEU A 16 -15.46 0.71 2.59
CA LEU A 16 -15.29 1.87 3.47
C LEU A 16 -16.35 1.91 4.57
N GLU A 17 -17.61 1.61 4.24
CA GLU A 17 -18.71 1.54 5.21
C GLU A 17 -18.53 0.40 6.20
N ALA A 18 -18.08 -0.77 5.74
CA ALA A 18 -17.74 -1.89 6.61
C ALA A 18 -16.60 -1.50 7.57
N LEU A 19 -15.56 -0.81 7.08
CA LEU A 19 -14.47 -0.32 7.91
C LEU A 19 -14.95 0.70 8.96
N ALA A 20 -15.83 1.63 8.58
CA ALA A 20 -16.34 2.68 9.45
C ALA A 20 -17.12 2.15 10.67
N ARG A 21 -17.72 0.96 10.58
CA ARG A 21 -18.42 0.30 11.69
C ARG A 21 -17.50 -0.09 12.86
N TYR A 22 -16.19 -0.21 12.61
CA TYR A 22 -15.20 -0.60 13.61
C TYR A 22 -14.38 0.61 14.05
N PRO A 23 -14.47 1.11 15.29
CA PRO A 23 -13.55 2.14 15.77
C PRO A 23 -12.10 1.63 15.80
N ALA A 24 -11.12 2.50 15.54
CA ALA A 24 -9.70 2.11 15.46
C ALA A 24 -9.13 1.52 16.75
N ARG A 25 -9.65 1.95 17.91
CA ARG A 25 -9.23 1.52 19.26
C ARG A 25 -7.70 1.42 19.38
N PRO A 26 -6.93 2.50 19.12
CA PRO A 26 -5.48 2.39 19.07
C PRO A 26 -4.89 2.03 20.45
N GLU A 27 -3.96 1.09 20.46
CA GLU A 27 -3.06 0.83 21.59
C GLU A 27 -1.65 1.17 21.13
N ILE A 28 -0.90 1.90 21.94
CA ILE A 28 0.40 2.46 21.56
C ILE A 28 1.36 2.21 22.72
N ASP A 29 2.33 1.32 22.49
CA ASP A 29 3.34 0.93 23.47
C ASP A 29 4.72 1.36 22.99
N VAL A 30 5.53 1.94 23.88
CA VAL A 30 6.92 2.27 23.54
C VAL A 30 7.71 0.99 23.25
N VAL A 31 8.57 1.04 22.23
CA VAL A 31 9.57 0.01 21.94
C VAL A 31 10.95 0.55 22.33
N PRO A 32 11.45 0.24 23.55
CA PRO A 32 12.68 0.84 24.06
C PRO A 32 13.90 0.55 23.19
N LEU A 33 13.99 -0.68 22.65
CA LEU A 33 15.17 -1.17 21.92
C LEU A 33 15.55 -0.32 20.69
N ARG A 34 14.62 0.45 20.14
CA ARG A 34 14.84 1.27 18.95
C ARG A 34 14.50 2.74 19.16
N THR A 35 14.18 3.13 20.39
CA THR A 35 14.04 4.53 20.80
C THR A 35 15.42 5.17 20.94
N THR A 36 15.56 6.41 20.48
CA THR A 36 16.82 7.16 20.48
C THR A 36 16.57 8.56 21.06
N PRO A 37 17.63 9.35 21.35
CA PRO A 37 17.45 10.73 21.82
C PRO A 37 16.68 11.65 20.86
N PHE A 38 16.61 11.31 19.58
CA PHE A 38 15.97 12.12 18.54
C PHE A 38 14.62 11.56 18.06
N ALA A 39 14.23 10.35 18.47
CA ALA A 39 12.97 9.74 18.06
C ALA A 39 12.51 8.63 19.02
N THR A 40 11.21 8.61 19.33
CA THR A 40 10.59 7.51 20.07
C THR A 40 9.95 6.53 19.10
N LEU A 41 10.24 5.23 19.26
CA LEU A 41 9.56 4.18 18.51
C LEU A 41 8.42 3.60 19.36
N TYR A 42 7.28 3.38 18.72
CA TYR A 42 6.12 2.74 19.29
C TYR A 42 5.71 1.52 18.45
N GLY A 43 5.21 0.50 19.14
CA GLY A 43 4.35 -0.52 18.56
C GLY A 43 2.91 -0.04 18.67
N VAL A 44 2.19 -0.06 17.55
CA VAL A 44 0.80 0.37 17.48
C VAL A 44 -0.07 -0.81 17.10
N ARG A 45 -1.17 -1.01 17.82
CA ARG A 45 -2.22 -1.94 17.41
C ARG A 45 -3.48 -1.19 17.00
N LEU A 46 -4.13 -1.65 15.93
CA LEU A 46 -5.34 -1.04 15.36
C LEU A 46 -6.37 -2.11 15.04
N THR A 47 -7.63 -1.82 15.30
CA THR A 47 -8.75 -2.69 14.92
C THR A 47 -9.05 -2.38 13.47
N SER A 48 -9.36 -3.38 12.66
CA SER A 48 -9.80 -3.18 11.27
C SER A 48 -11.15 -3.86 11.03
N VAL A 49 -11.52 -4.07 9.77
CA VAL A 49 -12.74 -4.82 9.41
C VAL A 49 -12.70 -6.21 10.03
N GLY A 50 -13.74 -6.53 10.82
CA GLY A 50 -13.89 -7.79 11.53
C GLY A 50 -13.18 -7.82 12.88
N ALA A 51 -12.97 -9.01 13.43
CA ALA A 51 -12.24 -9.22 14.69
C ALA A 51 -10.71 -9.19 14.49
N TYR A 52 -10.21 -8.25 13.66
CA TYR A 52 -8.80 -8.20 13.28
C TYR A 52 -8.04 -7.12 14.02
N ARG A 53 -6.92 -7.49 14.63
CA ARG A 53 -6.02 -6.56 15.31
C ARG A 53 -4.70 -6.47 14.54
N LEU A 54 -4.57 -5.38 13.79
CA LEU A 54 -3.36 -5.04 13.04
C LEU A 54 -2.26 -4.59 13.99
N PHE A 55 -1.03 -4.62 13.48
CA PHE A 55 0.14 -4.10 14.16
C PHE A 55 0.94 -3.19 13.23
N GLY A 56 1.60 -2.18 13.77
CA GLY A 56 2.49 -1.30 13.02
C GLY A 56 3.56 -0.66 13.90
N TYR A 57 4.62 -0.17 13.26
CA TYR A 57 5.68 0.57 13.93
C TYR A 57 5.54 2.06 13.62
N LEU A 58 5.37 2.87 14.66
CA LEU A 58 5.26 4.33 14.59
C LEU A 58 6.51 4.94 15.21
N SER A 59 7.29 5.70 14.45
CA SER A 59 8.40 6.50 14.96
C SER A 59 8.00 7.96 14.94
N ILE A 60 8.12 8.64 16.08
CA ILE A 60 7.85 10.08 16.20
C ILE A 60 9.16 10.80 16.57
N PRO A 61 9.56 11.86 15.84
CA PRO A 61 10.72 12.67 16.22
C PRO A 61 10.54 13.32 17.61
N ALA A 62 11.64 13.52 18.32
CA ALA A 62 11.65 14.33 19.54
C ALA A 62 11.52 15.81 19.20
N GLY A 63 10.84 16.59 20.06
CA GLY A 63 10.65 18.03 19.89
C GLY A 63 9.18 18.44 19.83
N ALA A 64 8.94 19.70 19.47
CA ALA A 64 7.62 20.32 19.58
C ALA A 64 6.66 20.03 18.41
N GLY A 65 7.13 19.44 17.30
CA GLY A 65 6.31 19.23 16.10
C GLY A 65 5.66 20.52 15.56
N PRO A 66 4.59 20.42 14.74
CA PRO A 66 4.19 19.21 14.03
C PRO A 66 5.25 18.77 13.01
N PHE A 67 5.26 17.50 12.65
CA PHE A 67 6.24 16.90 11.76
C PHE A 67 5.59 16.40 10.47
N PRO A 68 6.28 16.54 9.31
CA PRO A 68 5.89 15.81 8.11
C PRO A 68 5.92 14.29 8.36
N ALA A 69 5.17 13.52 7.59
CA ALA A 69 5.07 12.08 7.80
C ALA A 69 5.20 11.25 6.53
N ILE A 70 5.73 10.03 6.71
CA ILE A 70 5.76 8.98 5.70
C ILE A 70 4.96 7.79 6.25
N TYR A 71 3.84 7.50 5.60
CA TYR A 71 3.03 6.32 5.84
C TYR A 71 3.41 5.23 4.85
N TYR A 72 3.97 4.13 5.35
CA TYR A 72 4.24 2.93 4.55
C TYR A 72 3.04 2.00 4.62
N SER A 73 2.31 1.93 3.51
CA SER A 73 1.21 0.97 3.32
C SER A 73 1.73 -0.48 3.38
N PRO A 74 0.87 -1.46 3.72
CA PRO A 74 1.21 -2.87 3.66
C PRO A 74 1.85 -3.24 2.31
N LYS A 75 2.90 -4.08 2.35
CA LYS A 75 3.57 -4.60 1.15
C LYS A 75 3.24 -6.09 0.98
N TYR A 76 3.43 -6.60 -0.23
CA TYR A 76 3.38 -8.04 -0.50
C TYR A 76 4.64 -8.75 0.03
N GLN A 77 4.63 -9.07 1.32
CA GLN A 77 5.76 -9.70 2.03
C GLN A 77 5.28 -10.38 3.32
N SER A 78 6.08 -11.28 3.88
CA SER A 78 5.73 -12.00 5.11
C SER A 78 5.97 -11.21 6.40
N VAL A 79 6.94 -10.28 6.41
CA VAL A 79 7.36 -9.56 7.62
C VAL A 79 7.36 -8.06 7.38
N LEU A 80 6.84 -7.32 8.36
CA LEU A 80 6.91 -5.86 8.39
C LEU A 80 8.30 -5.38 8.81
N GLU A 81 8.87 -4.48 8.02
CA GLU A 81 10.11 -3.78 8.38
C GLU A 81 9.82 -2.73 9.46
N ILE A 82 10.58 -2.79 10.57
CA ILE A 82 10.49 -1.82 11.69
C ILE A 82 10.85 -0.41 11.22
N ILE A 83 11.92 -0.36 10.43
CA ILE A 83 12.48 0.80 9.77
C ILE A 83 12.75 0.30 8.36
N PRO A 84 12.01 0.74 7.34
CA PRO A 84 12.24 0.29 5.97
C PRO A 84 13.70 0.43 5.58
N GLN A 85 14.23 -0.54 4.83
CA GLN A 85 15.59 -0.48 4.31
C GLN A 85 15.82 0.85 3.56
N GLY A 86 16.82 1.64 3.98
CA GLY A 86 17.08 3.00 3.48
C GLY A 86 16.71 4.11 4.46
N THR A 87 15.69 3.93 5.31
CA THR A 87 15.29 4.90 6.32
C THR A 87 16.34 5.02 7.43
N ALA A 88 17.31 5.90 7.21
CA ALA A 88 18.33 6.21 8.19
C ALA A 88 17.70 6.78 9.48
N ASN A 89 18.41 6.65 10.60
CA ASN A 89 18.09 7.38 11.84
C ASN A 89 17.80 8.88 11.60
N LEU A 90 18.41 9.47 10.56
CA LEU A 90 18.18 10.84 10.13
C LEU A 90 16.74 11.11 9.63
N GLN A 91 16.09 10.15 8.96
CA GLN A 91 14.68 10.31 8.58
C GLN A 91 13.80 10.31 9.83
N ARG A 92 14.05 9.39 10.77
CA ARG A 92 13.30 9.30 12.02
C ARG A 92 13.46 10.53 12.93
N SER A 93 14.52 11.31 12.76
CA SER A 93 14.71 12.58 13.47
C SER A 93 13.99 13.77 12.82
N ARG A 94 13.36 13.59 11.66
CA ARG A 94 12.75 14.67 10.85
C ARG A 94 11.30 14.41 10.48
N TYR A 95 10.94 13.15 10.28
CA TYR A 95 9.64 12.71 9.82
C TYR A 95 9.03 11.73 10.83
N ILE A 96 7.71 11.81 10.99
CA ILE A 96 6.98 10.66 11.52
C ILE A 96 7.06 9.54 10.48
N THR A 97 7.42 8.34 10.89
CA THR A 97 7.32 7.15 10.05
C THR A 97 6.29 6.21 10.63
N PHE A 98 5.35 5.75 9.82
CA PHE A 98 4.38 4.74 10.24
C PHE A 98 4.32 3.61 9.24
N SER A 99 4.79 2.43 9.65
CA SER A 99 4.82 1.20 8.86
C SER A 99 3.75 0.27 9.40
N LEU A 100 2.76 -0.10 8.58
CA LEU A 100 1.65 -0.96 8.99
C LEU A 100 1.80 -2.37 8.41
N ALA A 101 1.63 -3.39 9.25
CA ALA A 101 1.54 -4.77 8.80
C ALA A 101 0.19 -5.00 8.13
N GLY A 102 0.20 -5.67 6.98
CA GLY A 102 -1.03 -6.21 6.40
C GLY A 102 -1.54 -7.36 7.26
N ARG A 103 -2.86 -7.59 7.28
CA ARG A 103 -3.41 -8.82 7.88
C ARG A 103 -2.73 -10.06 7.28
N GLY A 104 -2.47 -11.04 8.13
CA GLY A 104 -1.72 -12.25 7.79
C GLY A 104 -0.22 -12.14 7.96
N GLN A 105 0.35 -10.95 8.17
CA GLN A 105 1.78 -10.77 8.46
C GLN A 105 2.07 -10.94 9.95
N ARG A 106 3.34 -11.20 10.29
CA ARG A 106 3.78 -11.32 11.69
C ARG A 106 3.29 -10.17 12.57
N ASN A 107 2.76 -10.50 13.75
CA ASN A 107 2.11 -9.58 14.72
C ASN A 107 0.73 -9.05 14.30
N ALA A 108 0.31 -9.33 13.07
CA ALA A 108 -1.02 -9.10 12.55
C ALA A 108 -1.50 -10.39 11.86
N ASP A 109 -1.21 -11.55 12.47
CA ASP A 109 -1.41 -12.91 11.95
C ASP A 109 -2.48 -13.68 12.74
N SER A 110 -3.29 -12.97 13.53
CA SER A 110 -4.40 -13.53 14.29
C SER A 110 -5.70 -12.79 13.95
N PRO A 111 -6.80 -13.49 13.60
CA PRO A 111 -6.96 -14.96 13.61
C PRO A 111 -6.43 -15.69 12.35
N TYR A 112 -5.85 -14.98 11.40
CA TYR A 112 -5.42 -15.52 10.10
C TYR A 112 -3.95 -15.21 9.86
N ALA A 113 -3.15 -16.24 9.54
CA ALA A 113 -1.78 -16.11 9.10
C ALA A 113 -1.69 -16.37 7.59
N ALA A 114 -1.12 -15.43 6.84
CA ALA A 114 -1.04 -15.53 5.39
C ALA A 114 0.10 -16.46 4.95
N MET A 115 -0.15 -17.19 3.86
CA MET A 115 0.89 -17.93 3.18
C MET A 115 1.61 -17.05 2.16
N PHE A 116 2.93 -17.16 2.11
CA PHE A 116 3.78 -16.46 1.15
C PHE A 116 4.79 -17.45 0.54
N PRO A 117 4.73 -17.74 -0.78
CA PRO A 117 3.70 -17.35 -1.76
C PRO A 117 2.30 -17.90 -1.44
N GLY A 118 1.25 -17.30 -2.01
CA GLY A 118 -0.14 -17.77 -1.93
C GLY A 118 -1.17 -16.67 -1.62
N LEU A 119 -0.76 -15.62 -0.90
CA LEU A 119 -1.66 -14.54 -0.49
C LEU A 119 -2.36 -13.87 -1.69
N LEU A 120 -1.71 -13.75 -2.85
CA LEU A 120 -2.30 -13.08 -4.02
C LEU A 120 -3.57 -13.79 -4.51
N THR A 121 -3.68 -15.10 -4.30
CA THR A 121 -4.78 -15.92 -4.79
C THR A 121 -5.73 -16.42 -3.69
N GLU A 122 -5.51 -16.01 -2.45
CA GLU A 122 -6.38 -16.37 -1.33
C GLU A 122 -7.80 -15.80 -1.54
N ARG A 123 -8.74 -16.70 -1.84
CA ARG A 123 -10.17 -16.42 -2.12
C ARG A 123 -10.40 -15.49 -3.33
N ILE A 124 -9.53 -15.55 -4.32
CA ILE A 124 -9.58 -14.69 -5.51
C ILE A 124 -10.79 -14.98 -6.43
N ASP A 125 -11.40 -16.16 -6.31
CA ASP A 125 -12.60 -16.57 -7.05
C ASP A 125 -13.90 -15.92 -6.55
N ASP A 126 -13.88 -15.19 -5.42
CA ASP A 126 -15.02 -14.45 -4.92
C ASP A 126 -14.61 -13.05 -4.43
N ALA A 127 -15.00 -12.03 -5.19
CA ALA A 127 -14.70 -10.63 -4.87
C ALA A 127 -15.18 -10.21 -3.47
N ALA A 128 -16.28 -10.80 -2.96
CA ALA A 128 -16.80 -10.44 -1.66
C ALA A 128 -15.88 -10.90 -0.51
N SER A 129 -15.22 -12.05 -0.68
CA SER A 129 -14.36 -12.67 0.32
C SER A 129 -12.86 -12.60 0.02
N TYR A 130 -12.47 -12.05 -1.13
CA TYR A 130 -11.07 -11.87 -1.54
C TYR A 130 -10.27 -11.10 -0.49
N VAL A 131 -9.14 -11.68 -0.07
CA VAL A 131 -8.35 -11.18 1.07
C VAL A 131 -7.88 -9.75 0.89
N PHE A 132 -7.59 -9.33 -0.35
CA PHE A 132 -7.10 -7.98 -0.62
C PHE A 132 -8.14 -6.89 -0.40
N ARG A 133 -9.45 -7.19 -0.41
CA ARG A 133 -10.51 -6.22 -0.07
C ARG A 133 -10.29 -5.69 1.34
N SER A 134 -9.97 -6.64 2.20
CA SER A 134 -9.69 -6.47 3.60
C SER A 134 -8.31 -5.83 3.85
N ILE A 135 -7.27 -6.17 3.08
CA ILE A 135 -5.94 -5.52 3.15
C ILE A 135 -6.00 -4.05 2.70
N VAL A 136 -6.81 -3.72 1.69
CA VAL A 136 -7.05 -2.32 1.30
C VAL A 136 -7.70 -1.55 2.44
N ALA A 137 -8.71 -2.14 3.10
CA ALA A 137 -9.33 -1.55 4.28
C ALA A 137 -8.33 -1.34 5.43
N ASP A 138 -7.40 -2.27 5.65
CA ASP A 138 -6.31 -2.14 6.63
C ASP A 138 -5.39 -0.97 6.30
N SER A 139 -5.03 -0.80 5.03
CA SER A 139 -4.19 0.31 4.56
C SER A 139 -4.85 1.67 4.82
N ILE A 140 -6.16 1.75 4.61
CA ILE A 140 -6.95 2.95 4.91
C ILE A 140 -7.03 3.18 6.43
N ARG A 141 -7.20 2.13 7.23
CA ARG A 141 -7.21 2.21 8.71
C ARG A 141 -5.91 2.80 9.25
N GLY A 142 -4.77 2.40 8.69
CA GLY A 142 -3.47 2.96 9.08
C GLY A 142 -3.36 4.44 8.79
N LEU A 143 -3.74 4.87 7.59
CA LEU A 143 -3.75 6.29 7.21
C LEU A 143 -4.69 7.10 8.12
N GLN A 144 -5.91 6.61 8.35
CA GLN A 144 -6.88 7.25 9.25
C GLN A 144 -6.31 7.42 10.66
N PHE A 145 -5.65 6.40 11.21
CA PHE A 145 -5.01 6.51 12.52
C PHE A 145 -3.90 7.58 12.52
N LEU A 146 -3.03 7.59 11.52
CA LEU A 146 -1.95 8.56 11.45
C LEU A 146 -2.48 10.00 11.39
N LEU A 147 -3.55 10.24 10.62
CA LEU A 147 -4.21 11.54 10.53
C LEU A 147 -4.81 12.06 11.86
N THR A 148 -4.99 11.18 12.85
CA THR A 148 -5.45 11.58 14.19
C THR A 148 -4.32 11.99 15.14
N ARG A 149 -3.05 11.87 14.71
CA ARG A 149 -1.91 12.19 15.58
C ARG A 149 -1.69 13.70 15.60
N ARG A 150 -1.62 14.28 16.81
CA ARG A 150 -1.38 15.73 16.98
C ARG A 150 0.02 16.15 16.54
N GLU A 151 0.94 15.21 16.52
CA GLU A 151 2.33 15.41 16.13
C GLU A 151 2.48 15.54 14.59
N LEU A 152 1.44 15.22 13.82
CA LEU A 152 1.45 15.24 12.37
C LEU A 152 1.17 16.64 11.80
N ASP A 153 2.00 17.05 10.84
CA ASP A 153 1.66 18.09 9.88
C ASP A 153 0.90 17.45 8.70
N ALA A 154 -0.42 17.59 8.71
CA ALA A 154 -1.30 16.97 7.71
C ALA A 154 -1.14 17.57 6.30
N THR A 155 -0.43 18.70 6.15
CA THR A 155 -0.12 19.28 4.84
C THR A 155 1.06 18.60 4.16
N ARG A 156 1.82 17.78 4.90
CA ARG A 156 3.06 17.14 4.43
C ARG A 156 3.08 15.64 4.77
N LEU A 157 2.17 14.89 4.15
CA LEU A 157 2.02 13.45 4.34
C LEU A 157 2.24 12.70 3.03
N VAL A 158 3.25 11.82 3.04
CA VAL A 158 3.54 10.88 1.95
C VAL A 158 2.90 9.52 2.28
N VAL A 159 2.16 8.95 1.33
CA VAL A 159 1.80 7.53 1.35
C VAL A 159 2.73 6.78 0.40
N SER A 160 3.46 5.81 0.91
CA SER A 160 4.51 5.08 0.18
C SER A 160 4.22 3.57 0.14
N GLY A 161 4.48 2.95 -1.00
CA GLY A 161 4.30 1.51 -1.19
C GLY A 161 4.25 1.11 -2.66
N ASN A 162 3.67 -0.05 -2.92
CA ASN A 162 3.33 -0.52 -4.26
C ASN A 162 1.89 -0.09 -4.60
N ASP A 163 1.13 -0.96 -5.25
CA ASP A 163 -0.28 -0.83 -5.59
C ASP A 163 -1.15 -0.27 -4.44
N LEU A 164 -0.91 -0.72 -3.20
CA LEU A 164 -1.72 -0.34 -2.05
C LEU A 164 -1.58 1.13 -1.65
N ALA A 165 -0.43 1.76 -1.93
CA ALA A 165 -0.25 3.19 -1.68
C ALA A 165 -1.16 4.03 -2.59
N LEU A 166 -1.20 3.68 -3.88
CA LEU A 166 -2.05 4.35 -4.85
C LEU A 166 -3.54 4.12 -4.53
N ILE A 167 -3.93 2.88 -4.26
CA ILE A 167 -5.32 2.54 -3.92
C ILE A 167 -5.76 3.27 -2.64
N THR A 168 -4.91 3.30 -1.61
CA THR A 168 -5.21 4.00 -0.36
C THR A 168 -5.44 5.49 -0.60
N ALA A 169 -4.56 6.15 -1.37
CA ALA A 169 -4.69 7.57 -1.68
C ALA A 169 -5.88 7.90 -2.60
N ALA A 170 -6.35 6.93 -3.38
CA ALA A 170 -7.55 7.07 -4.21
C ALA A 170 -8.86 6.92 -3.43
N LEU A 171 -8.85 6.11 -2.36
CA LEU A 171 -10.05 5.77 -1.57
C LEU A 171 -10.18 6.58 -0.28
N ALA A 172 -9.09 7.14 0.24
CA ALA A 172 -9.08 7.89 1.49
C ALA A 172 -8.38 9.25 1.31
N PRO A 173 -8.94 10.33 1.91
CA PRO A 173 -8.30 11.64 1.90
C PRO A 173 -7.09 11.67 2.83
N GLY A 174 -6.23 12.70 2.67
CA GLY A 174 -5.16 13.03 3.61
C GLY A 174 -3.74 12.76 3.09
N ALA A 175 -3.59 12.01 2.00
CA ALA A 175 -2.31 11.93 1.29
C ALA A 175 -2.08 13.23 0.51
N THR A 176 -0.98 13.93 0.79
CA THR A 176 -0.55 15.08 -0.04
C THR A 176 0.42 14.63 -1.13
N HIS A 177 1.18 13.57 -0.86
CA HIS A 177 2.11 12.95 -1.79
C HIS A 177 1.93 11.43 -1.81
N VAL A 178 2.20 10.81 -2.96
CA VAL A 178 2.17 9.36 -3.12
C VAL A 178 3.46 8.90 -3.78
N VAL A 179 4.07 7.86 -3.24
CA VAL A 179 5.10 7.07 -3.93
C VAL A 179 4.51 5.69 -4.20
N THR A 180 4.42 5.31 -5.47
CA THR A 180 3.90 4.01 -5.89
C THR A 180 4.86 3.30 -6.83
N ALA A 181 5.10 2.02 -6.56
CA ALA A 181 5.77 1.08 -7.47
C ALA A 181 4.79 -0.04 -7.87
N PRO A 182 3.97 0.14 -8.93
CA PRO A 182 3.00 -0.87 -9.36
C PRO A 182 3.65 -2.24 -9.53
N ALA A 183 2.98 -3.29 -9.05
CA ALA A 183 3.52 -4.65 -9.08
C ALA A 183 2.46 -5.74 -9.25
N LEU A 184 1.26 -5.56 -8.70
CA LEU A 184 0.25 -6.64 -8.57
C LEU A 184 -0.97 -6.42 -9.45
N PHE A 185 -1.55 -5.22 -9.40
CA PHE A 185 -2.93 -4.97 -9.80
C PHE A 185 -3.05 -4.10 -11.05
N TYR A 186 -1.95 -3.79 -11.73
CA TYR A 186 -2.02 -3.16 -13.05
C TYR A 186 -2.26 -4.22 -14.13
N ASP A 187 -3.45 -4.23 -14.73
CA ASP A 187 -3.82 -5.10 -15.86
C ASP A 187 -3.44 -6.58 -15.67
N THR A 188 -3.62 -7.08 -14.44
CA THR A 188 -3.07 -8.37 -13.96
C THR A 188 -3.40 -9.54 -14.87
N MET A 189 -4.66 -9.65 -15.32
CA MET A 189 -5.10 -10.74 -16.20
C MET A 189 -4.40 -10.74 -17.56
N ALA A 190 -3.97 -9.57 -18.05
CA ALA A 190 -3.25 -9.45 -19.31
C ALA A 190 -1.73 -9.60 -19.15
N LEU A 191 -1.18 -9.27 -17.97
CA LEU A 191 0.26 -9.29 -17.72
C LEU A 191 0.75 -10.59 -17.07
N ALA A 192 -0.04 -11.25 -16.23
CA ALA A 192 0.37 -12.50 -15.57
C ALA A 192 0.82 -13.59 -16.55
N PRO A 193 0.13 -13.86 -17.69
CA PRO A 193 0.58 -14.89 -18.64
C PRO A 193 1.90 -14.57 -19.37
N LYS A 194 2.44 -13.35 -19.22
CA LYS A 194 3.66 -12.89 -19.90
C LYS A 194 4.91 -13.04 -19.04
N THR A 195 4.80 -13.58 -17.84
CA THR A 195 5.92 -13.71 -16.90
C THR A 195 5.78 -14.98 -16.07
N HIS A 196 6.93 -15.50 -15.63
CA HIS A 196 7.02 -16.56 -14.61
C HIS A 196 7.53 -16.03 -13.26
N ALA A 197 7.65 -14.71 -13.13
CA ALA A 197 8.10 -14.09 -11.89
C ALA A 197 6.97 -14.03 -10.86
N TYR A 198 7.26 -14.49 -9.65
CA TYR A 198 6.42 -14.22 -8.49
C TYR A 198 6.43 -12.71 -8.19
N PRO A 199 5.29 -12.13 -7.78
CA PRO A 199 4.05 -12.82 -7.37
C PRO A 199 3.02 -13.05 -8.49
N LEU A 200 3.22 -12.54 -9.72
CA LEU A 200 2.23 -12.71 -10.79
C LEU A 200 2.08 -14.18 -11.23
N GLU A 201 3.12 -15.00 -11.08
CA GLU A 201 3.03 -16.44 -11.35
C GLU A 201 1.99 -17.14 -10.45
N GLU A 202 1.64 -16.60 -9.27
CA GLU A 202 0.56 -17.17 -8.45
C GLU A 202 -0.78 -17.21 -9.20
N ILE A 203 -1.06 -16.19 -10.04
CA ILE A 203 -2.27 -16.16 -10.87
C ILE A 203 -2.24 -17.30 -11.91
N ASN A 204 -1.08 -17.52 -12.54
CA ASN A 204 -0.91 -18.59 -13.52
C ASN A 204 -1.06 -19.97 -12.86
N ASP A 205 -0.43 -20.16 -11.70
CA ASP A 205 -0.53 -21.38 -10.91
C ASP A 205 -1.98 -21.70 -10.51
N TYR A 206 -2.70 -20.68 -10.02
CA TYR A 206 -4.11 -20.81 -9.63
C TYR A 206 -5.01 -21.15 -10.82
N LEU A 207 -4.89 -20.44 -11.94
CA LEU A 207 -5.71 -20.70 -13.12
C LEU A 207 -5.41 -22.04 -13.79
N ARG A 208 -4.18 -22.56 -13.65
CA ARG A 208 -3.82 -23.91 -14.08
C ARG A 208 -4.46 -24.98 -13.21
N ALA A 209 -4.53 -24.76 -11.90
CA ALA A 209 -5.18 -25.66 -10.95
C ALA A 209 -6.71 -25.59 -11.02
N PHE A 210 -7.27 -24.40 -11.28
CA PHE A 210 -8.70 -24.12 -11.25
C PHE A 210 -9.19 -23.38 -12.51
N PRO A 211 -9.10 -23.99 -13.70
CA PRO A 211 -9.41 -23.32 -14.97
C PRO A 211 -10.86 -22.83 -15.07
N ALA A 212 -11.80 -23.50 -14.40
CA ALA A 212 -13.21 -23.11 -14.36
C ALA A 212 -13.45 -21.78 -13.61
N GLN A 213 -12.51 -21.32 -12.79
CA GLN A 213 -12.62 -20.08 -12.01
C GLN A 213 -12.11 -18.84 -12.76
N ALA A 214 -11.61 -18.98 -13.99
CA ALA A 214 -10.96 -17.88 -14.72
C ALA A 214 -11.81 -16.61 -14.84
N GLU A 215 -13.11 -16.73 -15.12
CA GLU A 215 -14.00 -15.58 -15.22
C GLU A 215 -14.31 -14.94 -13.85
N ALA A 216 -14.38 -15.75 -12.79
CA ALA A 216 -14.56 -15.24 -11.44
C ALA A 216 -13.32 -14.46 -10.96
N VAL A 217 -12.12 -15.00 -11.23
CA VAL A 217 -10.84 -14.32 -10.98
C VAL A 217 -10.74 -13.01 -11.75
N ARG A 218 -11.12 -13.01 -13.05
CA ARG A 218 -11.16 -11.80 -13.87
C ARG A 218 -12.09 -10.73 -13.27
N ALA A 219 -13.29 -11.14 -12.85
CA ALA A 219 -14.27 -10.24 -12.24
C ALA A 219 -13.74 -9.65 -10.91
N THR A 220 -13.12 -10.47 -10.06
CA THR A 220 -12.48 -10.01 -8.82
C THR A 220 -11.37 -8.99 -9.12
N LEU A 221 -10.42 -9.32 -10.00
CA LEU A 221 -9.28 -8.45 -10.31
C LEU A 221 -9.68 -7.15 -11.01
N ALA A 222 -10.80 -7.12 -11.72
CA ALA A 222 -11.34 -5.90 -12.32
C ALA A 222 -11.67 -4.80 -11.28
N HIS A 223 -11.90 -5.15 -10.01
CA HIS A 223 -12.06 -4.17 -8.92
C HIS A 223 -10.75 -3.55 -8.44
N TYR A 224 -9.60 -4.14 -8.79
CA TYR A 224 -8.28 -3.74 -8.28
C TYR A 224 -7.43 -3.02 -9.33
N ASP A 225 -7.89 -2.96 -10.58
CA ASP A 225 -7.12 -2.33 -11.64
C ASP A 225 -6.74 -0.88 -11.30
N LEU A 226 -5.43 -0.60 -11.23
CA LEU A 226 -4.92 0.71 -10.83
C LEU A 226 -5.44 1.86 -11.70
N ARG A 227 -5.79 1.59 -12.97
CA ARG A 227 -6.35 2.58 -13.91
C ARG A 227 -7.69 3.13 -13.42
N ALA A 228 -8.47 2.34 -12.70
CA ALA A 228 -9.74 2.76 -12.12
C ALA A 228 -9.56 3.69 -10.90
N PHE A 229 -8.43 3.58 -10.19
CA PHE A 229 -8.11 4.42 -9.03
C PHE A 229 -7.46 5.75 -9.42
N ALA A 230 -6.63 5.74 -10.46
CA ALA A 230 -5.78 6.86 -10.85
C ALA A 230 -6.51 8.22 -10.97
N PRO A 231 -7.72 8.31 -11.57
CA PRO A 231 -8.45 9.58 -11.70
C PRO A 231 -8.91 10.19 -10.38
N ARG A 232 -8.87 9.43 -9.28
CA ARG A 232 -9.25 9.85 -7.92
C ARG A 232 -8.05 10.30 -7.08
N VAL A 233 -6.83 10.09 -7.56
CA VAL A 233 -5.60 10.48 -6.84
C VAL A 233 -5.26 11.94 -7.17
N ASN A 234 -5.56 12.84 -6.23
CA ASN A 234 -5.23 14.27 -6.35
C ASN A 234 -3.80 14.59 -5.87
N ALA A 235 -3.16 13.68 -5.14
CA ALA A 235 -1.83 13.86 -4.56
C ALA A 235 -0.73 13.98 -5.62
N THR A 236 0.32 14.75 -5.32
CA THR A 236 1.55 14.76 -6.12
C THR A 236 2.19 13.37 -6.05
N THR A 237 2.41 12.74 -7.20
CA THR A 237 2.71 11.30 -7.28
C THR A 237 4.06 11.05 -7.93
N LEU A 238 4.91 10.26 -7.27
CA LEU A 238 6.06 9.60 -7.86
C LEU A 238 5.68 8.17 -8.24
N VAL A 239 5.76 7.86 -9.53
CA VAL A 239 5.63 6.50 -10.05
C VAL A 239 7.02 5.92 -10.28
N ILE A 240 7.35 4.84 -9.57
CA ILE A 240 8.53 4.02 -9.84
C ILE A 240 8.11 2.95 -10.86
N ALA A 241 8.44 3.20 -12.13
CA ALA A 241 8.23 2.23 -13.20
C ALA A 241 9.35 1.19 -13.21
N GLY A 242 9.07 0.02 -13.79
CA GLY A 242 10.13 -0.95 -14.10
C GLY A 242 11.17 -0.37 -15.06
N ALA A 243 12.33 -1.01 -15.13
CA ALA A 243 13.36 -0.64 -16.09
C ALA A 243 12.82 -0.74 -17.54
N PRO A 244 13.35 0.03 -18.50
CA PRO A 244 12.89 -0.01 -19.88
C PRO A 244 12.85 -1.43 -20.44
N GLY A 245 11.73 -1.83 -21.05
CA GLY A 245 11.52 -3.18 -21.61
C GLY A 245 11.10 -4.25 -20.60
N THR A 246 10.96 -3.91 -19.31
CA THR A 246 10.34 -4.81 -18.33
C THR A 246 8.81 -4.77 -18.38
N LEU A 247 8.16 -5.77 -17.77
CA LEU A 247 6.71 -5.96 -17.80
C LEU A 247 5.89 -4.74 -17.37
N LEU A 248 6.43 -3.93 -16.44
CA LEU A 248 5.79 -2.73 -15.89
C LEU A 248 6.64 -1.48 -16.16
N ASP A 249 7.28 -1.43 -17.31
CA ASP A 249 8.03 -0.26 -17.75
C ASP A 249 7.12 0.96 -17.96
N ARG A 250 7.74 2.12 -18.20
CA ARG A 250 7.04 3.38 -18.39
C ARG A 250 6.04 3.36 -19.55
N VAL A 251 6.35 2.64 -20.62
CA VAL A 251 5.48 2.53 -21.80
C VAL A 251 4.23 1.74 -21.44
N THR A 252 4.40 0.61 -20.77
CA THR A 252 3.30 -0.25 -20.33
C THR A 252 2.40 0.46 -19.31
N LEU A 253 2.99 1.25 -18.41
CA LEU A 253 2.27 2.03 -17.40
C LEU A 253 1.70 3.36 -17.91
N ALA A 254 1.90 3.74 -19.18
CA ALA A 254 1.44 5.03 -19.71
C ALA A 254 -0.07 5.29 -19.47
N PRO A 255 -0.99 4.33 -19.67
CA PRO A 255 -2.41 4.52 -19.35
C PRO A 255 -2.67 4.87 -17.89
N LEU A 256 -1.94 4.26 -16.95
CA LEU A 256 -2.03 4.58 -15.53
C LEU A 256 -1.52 6.00 -15.28
N ILE A 257 -0.33 6.31 -15.79
CA ILE A 257 0.36 7.59 -15.58
C ILE A 257 -0.49 8.76 -16.11
N THR A 258 -1.06 8.61 -17.30
CA THR A 258 -1.91 9.65 -17.92
C THR A 258 -3.25 9.83 -17.18
N ALA A 259 -3.76 8.77 -16.54
CA ALA A 259 -5.03 8.83 -15.81
C ALA A 259 -4.90 9.46 -14.40
N LEU A 260 -3.68 9.61 -13.87
CA LEU A 260 -3.44 10.29 -12.60
C LEU A 260 -3.83 11.77 -12.70
N ARG A 261 -4.55 12.26 -11.70
CA ARG A 261 -5.05 13.65 -11.68
C ARG A 261 -4.03 14.63 -11.08
N GLY A 262 -3.33 14.24 -10.03
CA GLY A 262 -2.30 15.07 -9.41
C GLY A 262 -1.03 15.20 -10.27
N PRO A 263 -0.09 16.12 -9.94
CA PRO A 263 1.19 16.21 -10.63
C PRO A 263 1.97 14.88 -10.56
N VAL A 264 2.56 14.45 -11.68
CA VAL A 264 3.23 13.15 -11.76
C VAL A 264 4.71 13.31 -12.12
N THR A 265 5.57 12.66 -11.33
CA THR A 265 6.97 12.36 -11.68
C THR A 265 7.08 10.87 -11.94
N VAL A 266 7.81 10.46 -12.99
CA VAL A 266 8.06 9.05 -13.30
C VAL A 266 9.56 8.80 -13.21
N HIS A 267 9.95 7.79 -12.44
CA HIS A 267 11.32 7.28 -12.38
C HIS A 267 11.34 5.86 -12.92
N GLU A 268 12.19 5.59 -13.90
CA GLU A 268 12.40 4.25 -14.44
C GLU A 268 13.48 3.55 -13.60
N SER A 269 13.13 2.41 -13.01
CA SER A 269 13.98 1.69 -12.07
C SER A 269 15.33 1.35 -12.70
N ALA A 270 16.40 1.56 -11.94
CA ALA A 270 17.74 1.10 -12.26
C ALA A 270 17.97 -0.38 -11.88
N GLN A 271 16.90 -1.11 -11.57
CA GLN A 271 16.90 -2.47 -11.01
C GLN A 271 17.81 -2.57 -9.77
N SER A 272 17.80 -1.53 -8.94
CA SER A 272 18.68 -1.43 -7.79
C SER A 272 17.93 -0.76 -6.65
N LEU A 273 17.63 -1.56 -5.61
CA LEU A 273 16.95 -1.08 -4.41
C LEU A 273 17.64 0.15 -3.81
N TYR A 274 18.98 0.21 -3.86
CA TYR A 274 19.74 1.36 -3.39
C TYR A 274 19.53 2.61 -4.26
N LYS A 275 19.72 2.50 -5.58
CA LYS A 275 19.61 3.66 -6.48
C LYS A 275 18.18 4.20 -6.53
N ASP A 276 17.20 3.29 -6.64
CA ASP A 276 15.78 3.64 -6.71
C ASP A 276 15.28 4.17 -5.35
N GLY A 277 15.79 3.60 -4.25
CA GLY A 277 15.59 4.12 -2.90
C GLY A 277 16.08 5.55 -2.75
N LEU A 278 17.31 5.86 -3.18
CA LEU A 278 17.86 7.22 -3.12
C LEU A 278 17.04 8.24 -3.92
N VAL A 279 16.54 7.86 -5.10
CA VAL A 279 15.65 8.74 -5.88
C VAL A 279 14.37 9.02 -5.11
N THR A 280 13.76 7.96 -4.56
CA THR A 280 12.54 8.08 -3.75
C THR A 280 12.74 8.99 -2.55
N GLU A 281 13.84 8.81 -1.80
CA GLU A 281 14.16 9.63 -0.64
C GLU A 281 14.42 11.10 -0.99
N ARG A 282 15.18 11.37 -2.04
CA ARG A 282 15.45 12.73 -2.50
C ARG A 282 14.17 13.41 -2.97
N TRP A 283 13.31 12.68 -3.68
CA TRP A 283 12.03 13.20 -4.12
C TRP A 283 11.16 13.54 -2.91
N MET A 284 10.99 12.64 -1.94
CA MET A 284 10.20 12.92 -0.72
C MET A 284 10.76 14.09 0.09
N ALA A 285 12.09 14.21 0.20
CA ALA A 285 12.74 15.29 0.94
C ALA A 285 12.61 16.67 0.27
N ALA A 286 12.29 16.71 -1.03
CA ALA A 286 12.10 17.94 -1.79
C ALA A 286 10.67 18.50 -1.71
N GLN A 287 9.74 17.81 -1.03
CA GLN A 287 8.32 18.19 -0.89
C GLN A 287 8.03 19.02 0.36
#